data_AF-A0A183IUF7-F1
#
_entry.id   AF-A0A183IUF7-F1
#
_cell.length_a   1.000
_cell.length_b   1.000
_cell.length_c   1.000
_cell.angle_alpha   90.00
_cell.angle_beta   90.00
_cell.angle_gamma   90.00
#
_symmetry.space_group_name_H-M   'P 1'
#
loop_
_entity.id
_entity.type
_entity.pdbx_description
1 polymer ?
#
loop_
_entity_poly.entity_id
_entity_poly.type
_entity_poly.pdbx_seq_one_letter_code
_entity_poly.pdbx_strand_id
1 'polypeptide(L)'
;MDHEWRMTDLHLYPMIDVLGRLLAMLVCVDEAVSGNSCIRKHWSFYLRSVHLVHRNSVKFGMFDSPIEALVNVLMKVDLQIMSGYVLQNSFPISFGSDNPTFGENMLKEFVHAVKWSKKRFELSVACDAPYHEHLVALCSLACFLHSVFNAVDQKCLRVLMECCRKAPVVVLCNCVAFCPAKFLLRKISVGIRSFDIAAFDSSISQHPSLFQQRCGDVKRAFERLRLAVLRLQLEVGGFRRWQDNSVAELQRRNDLFLNGLSAAAFVGEHVRTLLALISEDAQFIDKRVLLLLFRIVDQLKARTVPVHFVREACDCSFVAFYRSLVPLYFGLCLKSTEVSYVLDLQSFFAALNDSCKMLRDGICHEADAAATVFEHDVWHEFEQVLMRYLCQEVENDLRLSLFSESPVENEQRFSNHKLYYSLIHHRPIYFSGKYLDISGNYSLVNALNQKPAR
;
A
#
# COMPACT_ATOMS: atom_id res chain seq x y z
N MET A 1 2.74 13.81 -54.98
CA MET A 1 2.08 12.73 -54.21
C MET A 1 2.22 13.11 -52.76
N ASP A 2 1.33 14.01 -52.32
CA ASP A 2 1.27 14.44 -50.94
C ASP A 2 0.40 13.43 -50.19
N HIS A 3 1.04 12.49 -49.50
CA HIS A 3 0.34 11.68 -48.51
C HIS A 3 0.10 12.54 -47.27
N GLU A 4 -0.90 13.43 -47.36
CA GLU A 4 -1.55 13.96 -46.17
C GLU A 4 -2.23 12.80 -45.46
N TRP A 5 -1.59 12.29 -44.40
CA TRP A 5 -2.22 11.38 -43.46
C TRP A 5 -3.42 12.10 -42.85
N ARG A 6 -4.63 11.77 -43.31
CA ARG A 6 -5.84 12.27 -42.67
C ARG A 6 -5.91 11.62 -41.28
N MET A 7 -6.00 12.44 -40.24
CA MET A 7 -6.12 11.97 -38.85
C MET A 7 -7.29 11.01 -38.59
N THR A 8 -8.23 10.87 -39.54
CA THR A 8 -9.32 9.88 -39.49
C THR A 8 -8.82 8.43 -39.49
N ASP A 9 -7.61 8.15 -39.94
CA ASP A 9 -7.04 6.80 -40.05
C ASP A 9 -6.07 6.46 -38.90
N LEU A 10 -5.84 7.41 -37.97
CA LEU A 10 -4.93 7.27 -36.84
C LEU A 10 -5.73 7.05 -35.55
N HIS A 11 -5.77 5.80 -35.08
CA HIS A 11 -6.29 5.50 -33.74
C HIS A 11 -5.34 6.05 -32.67
N LEU A 12 -5.77 7.09 -31.98
CA LEU A 12 -4.97 7.74 -30.93
C LEU A 12 -5.07 7.03 -29.57
N TYR A 13 -5.86 5.95 -29.49
CA TYR A 13 -6.09 5.22 -28.26
C TYR A 13 -4.80 4.86 -27.49
N PRO A 14 -3.73 4.30 -28.10
CA PRO A 14 -2.51 3.99 -27.34
C PRO A 14 -1.87 5.23 -26.68
N MET A 15 -1.90 6.37 -27.37
CA MET A 15 -1.40 7.64 -26.85
C MET A 15 -2.28 8.15 -25.71
N ILE A 16 -3.61 8.10 -25.87
CA ILE A 16 -4.57 8.55 -24.85
C ILE A 16 -4.54 7.62 -23.62
N ASP A 17 -4.28 6.32 -23.80
CA ASP A 17 -4.10 5.37 -22.70
C ASP A 17 -2.86 5.73 -21.86
N VAL A 18 -1.74 6.04 -22.51
CA VAL A 18 -0.52 6.53 -21.84
C VAL A 18 -0.77 7.87 -21.15
N LEU A 19 -1.48 8.80 -21.79
CA LEU A 19 -1.89 10.06 -21.18
C LEU A 19 -2.74 9.81 -19.93
N GLY A 20 -3.69 8.88 -19.97
CA GLY A 20 -4.51 8.52 -18.81
C GLY A 20 -3.69 8.04 -17.61
N ARG A 21 -2.64 7.23 -17.86
CA ARG A 21 -1.69 6.80 -16.82
C ARG A 21 -0.85 7.96 -16.29
N LEU A 22 -0.42 8.88 -17.17
CA LEU A 22 0.31 10.07 -16.75
C LEU A 22 -0.54 10.98 -15.87
N LEU A 23 -1.80 11.20 -16.25
CA LEU A 23 -2.75 11.96 -15.43
C LEU A 23 -3.03 11.25 -14.09
N ALA A 24 -3.08 9.92 -14.06
CA ALA A 24 -3.20 9.16 -12.82
C ALA A 24 -1.99 9.35 -11.89
N MET A 25 -0.78 9.51 -12.43
CA MET A 25 0.40 9.87 -11.62
C MET A 25 0.25 11.26 -11.00
N LEU A 26 -0.32 12.23 -11.72
CA LEU A 26 -0.58 13.57 -11.16
C LEU A 26 -1.64 13.52 -10.06
N VAL A 27 -2.68 12.68 -10.22
CA VAL A 27 -3.67 12.40 -9.16
C VAL A 27 -2.99 11.82 -7.91
N CYS A 28 -2.01 10.93 -8.10
CA CYS A 28 -1.24 10.38 -6.99
C CYS A 28 -0.51 11.46 -6.18
N VAL A 29 0.11 12.44 -6.85
CA VAL A 29 0.72 13.59 -6.17
C VAL A 29 -0.32 14.42 -5.43
N ASP A 30 -1.45 14.74 -6.07
CA ASP A 30 -2.53 15.52 -5.46
C ASP A 30 -3.08 14.89 -4.19
N GLU A 31 -3.35 13.58 -4.22
CA GLU A 31 -3.90 12.85 -3.07
C GLU A 31 -2.82 12.59 -2.00
N ALA A 32 -1.54 12.42 -2.37
CA ALA A 32 -0.45 12.32 -1.40
C ALA A 32 -0.29 13.62 -0.59
N VAL A 33 -0.35 14.77 -1.25
CA VAL A 33 -0.31 16.09 -0.60
C VAL A 33 -1.59 16.34 0.21
N SER A 34 -2.76 16.07 -0.38
CA SER A 34 -4.04 16.32 0.25
C SER A 34 -4.31 15.42 1.46
N GLY A 35 -3.92 14.16 1.39
CA GLY A 35 -4.07 13.18 2.47
C GLY A 35 -3.11 13.41 3.63
N ASN A 36 -1.94 14.00 3.38
CA ASN A 36 -0.92 14.20 4.42
C ASN A 36 -1.10 15.54 5.15
N SER A 37 -1.80 15.52 6.28
CA SER A 37 -2.00 16.72 7.11
C SER A 37 -0.70 17.29 7.70
N CYS A 38 0.31 16.45 7.95
CA CYS A 38 1.58 16.86 8.52
C CYS A 38 2.37 17.72 7.53
N ILE A 39 2.53 17.23 6.29
CA ILE A 39 3.20 17.97 5.21
C ILE A 39 2.54 19.33 4.98
N ARG A 40 1.20 19.38 4.89
CA ARG A 40 0.46 20.65 4.68
C ARG A 40 0.64 21.63 5.85
N LYS A 41 0.63 21.14 7.09
CA LYS A 41 0.87 21.97 8.28
C LYS A 41 2.29 22.52 8.28
N HIS A 42 3.30 21.67 8.11
CA HIS A 42 4.71 22.10 8.08
C HIS A 42 4.99 23.10 6.96
N TRP A 43 4.46 22.85 5.76
CA TRP A 43 4.55 23.79 4.65
C TRP A 43 3.90 25.14 4.98
N SER A 44 2.68 25.12 5.52
CA SER A 44 1.98 26.35 5.93
C SER A 44 2.75 27.14 7.00
N PHE A 45 3.34 26.45 7.98
CA PHE A 45 4.17 27.09 9.01
C PHE A 45 5.44 27.71 8.42
N TYR A 46 6.11 26.99 7.52
CA TYR A 46 7.30 27.48 6.85
C TYR A 46 6.99 28.71 6.00
N LEU A 47 5.95 28.67 5.16
CA LEU A 47 5.55 29.78 4.30
C LEU A 47 5.19 31.03 5.11
N ARG A 48 4.43 30.87 6.21
CA ARG A 48 4.12 31.98 7.13
C ARG A 48 5.37 32.57 7.78
N SER A 49 6.33 31.73 8.13
CA SER A 49 7.60 32.16 8.73
C SER A 49 8.43 32.98 7.74
N VAL A 50 8.55 32.53 6.48
CA VAL A 50 9.25 33.28 5.44
C VAL A 50 8.56 34.62 5.17
N HIS A 51 7.22 34.67 5.13
CA HIS A 51 6.51 35.94 5.01
C HIS A 51 6.72 36.88 6.19
N LEU A 52 6.84 36.36 7.42
CA LEU A 52 7.12 37.18 8.59
C LEU A 52 8.52 37.80 8.51
N VAL A 53 9.51 37.04 8.01
CA VAL A 53 10.86 37.55 7.76
C VAL A 53 10.84 38.59 6.64
N HIS A 54 10.13 38.33 5.53
CA HIS A 54 9.98 39.28 4.42
C HIS A 54 9.37 40.61 4.87
N ARG A 55 8.32 40.57 5.70
CA ARG A 55 7.67 41.78 6.25
C ARG A 55 8.56 42.56 7.23
N ASN A 56 9.58 41.92 7.82
CA ASN A 56 10.47 42.51 8.81
C ASN A 56 11.94 42.35 8.40
N SER A 57 12.26 42.44 7.12
CA SER A 57 13.58 42.13 6.55
C SER A 57 14.74 42.83 7.26
N VAL A 58 14.53 44.12 7.59
CA VAL A 58 15.48 44.96 8.35
C VAL A 58 15.82 44.37 9.72
N LYS A 59 14.83 43.82 10.44
CA LYS A 59 15.02 43.20 11.77
C LYS A 59 15.88 41.94 11.70
N PHE A 60 15.83 41.23 10.58
CA PHE A 60 16.56 39.98 10.36
C PHE A 60 17.87 40.18 9.58
N GLY A 61 18.28 41.43 9.32
CA GLY A 61 19.52 41.73 8.59
C GLY A 61 19.53 41.24 7.15
N MET A 62 18.36 41.07 6.52
CA MET A 62 18.22 40.59 5.15
C MET A 62 18.02 41.76 4.19
N PHE A 63 18.66 41.71 3.02
CA PHE A 63 18.34 42.59 1.89
C PHE A 63 17.04 42.11 1.23
N ASP A 64 16.18 43.03 0.78
CA ASP A 64 14.81 42.68 0.30
C ASP A 64 14.81 41.80 -0.96
N SER A 65 15.78 41.96 -1.86
CA SER A 65 15.79 41.27 -3.17
C SER A 65 15.87 39.73 -3.09
N PRO A 66 16.80 39.11 -2.33
CA PRO A 66 16.85 37.65 -2.18
C PRO A 66 15.61 37.03 -1.53
N ILE A 67 15.04 37.71 -0.53
CA ILE A 67 13.88 37.17 0.19
C ILE A 67 12.59 37.26 -0.64
N GLU A 68 12.46 38.32 -1.46
CA GLU A 68 11.38 38.43 -2.45
C GLU A 68 11.46 37.31 -3.49
N ALA A 69 12.66 37.03 -4.02
CA ALA A 69 12.87 35.93 -4.96
C ALA A 69 12.48 34.56 -4.34
N LEU A 70 12.86 34.32 -3.09
CA LEU A 70 12.47 33.11 -2.37
C LEU A 70 10.95 33.01 -2.20
N VAL A 71 10.28 34.07 -1.76
CA VAL A 71 8.81 34.10 -1.62
C VAL A 71 8.13 33.77 -2.95
N ASN A 72 8.61 34.34 -4.06
CA ASN A 72 8.06 34.07 -5.38
C ASN A 72 8.22 32.60 -5.80
N VAL A 73 9.35 31.96 -5.50
CA VAL A 73 9.54 30.52 -5.77
C VAL A 73 8.62 29.68 -4.89
N LEU A 74 8.52 29.99 -3.59
CA LEU A 74 7.65 29.26 -2.67
C LEU A 74 6.18 29.37 -3.06
N MET A 75 5.73 30.54 -3.52
CA MET A 75 4.36 30.72 -4.03
C MET A 75 4.08 29.88 -5.27
N LYS A 76 5.05 29.73 -6.17
CA LYS A 76 4.91 28.83 -7.33
C LYS A 76 4.80 27.38 -6.89
N VAL A 77 5.63 26.92 -5.95
CA VAL A 77 5.55 25.56 -5.40
C VAL A 77 4.22 25.34 -4.68
N ASP A 78 3.74 26.34 -3.94
CA ASP A 78 2.46 26.28 -3.25
C ASP A 78 1.31 26.09 -4.24
N LEU A 79 1.25 26.94 -5.27
CA LEU A 79 0.21 26.89 -6.29
C LEU A 79 0.27 25.60 -7.11
N GLN A 80 1.46 25.19 -7.56
CA GLN A 80 1.63 24.10 -8.53
C GLN A 80 1.59 22.71 -7.89
N ILE A 81 2.04 22.56 -6.63
CA ILE A 81 2.22 21.27 -5.98
C ILE A 81 1.41 21.19 -4.68
N MET A 82 1.65 22.11 -3.74
CA MET A 82 1.12 21.97 -2.38
C MET A 82 -0.39 22.24 -2.27
N SER A 83 -0.98 22.88 -3.28
CA SER A 83 -2.40 23.16 -3.38
C SER A 83 -3.25 21.88 -3.56
N GLY A 84 -2.67 20.77 -4.02
CA GLY A 84 -3.43 19.55 -4.37
C GLY A 84 -4.24 19.66 -5.66
N TYR A 85 -3.81 20.54 -6.57
CA TYR A 85 -4.39 20.77 -7.89
C TYR A 85 -3.37 20.61 -9.03
N VAL A 86 -2.31 19.82 -8.85
CA VAL A 86 -1.29 19.50 -9.86
C VAL A 86 -1.96 19.00 -11.14
N LEU A 87 -2.98 18.13 -11.02
CA LEU A 87 -3.72 17.63 -12.18
C LEU A 87 -4.39 18.77 -12.95
N GLN A 88 -5.19 19.61 -12.28
CA GLN A 88 -5.93 20.69 -12.96
C GLN A 88 -4.99 21.73 -13.57
N ASN A 89 -3.90 22.05 -12.86
CA ASN A 89 -2.89 22.99 -13.32
C ASN A 89 -2.13 22.48 -14.55
N SER A 90 -2.17 21.16 -14.83
CA SER A 90 -1.57 20.56 -16.02
C SER A 90 -2.46 20.61 -17.26
N PHE A 91 -3.75 20.92 -17.12
CA PHE A 91 -4.67 20.92 -18.25
C PHE A 91 -4.44 22.12 -19.17
N PRO A 92 -4.47 21.91 -20.49
CA PRO A 92 -4.34 23.00 -21.44
C PRO A 92 -5.54 23.94 -21.32
N ILE A 93 -5.28 25.24 -21.40
CA ILE A 93 -6.31 26.30 -21.31
C ILE A 93 -7.28 26.22 -22.50
N SER A 94 -6.82 25.78 -23.66
CA SER A 94 -7.65 25.43 -24.82
C SER A 94 -6.87 24.55 -25.82
N PHE A 95 -7.54 23.60 -26.48
CA PHE A 95 -7.01 23.02 -27.71
C PHE A 95 -7.46 23.87 -28.89
N GLY A 96 -6.55 24.72 -29.39
CA GLY A 96 -6.63 25.38 -30.69
C GLY A 96 -7.92 26.16 -30.96
N SER A 97 -7.95 27.43 -30.56
CA SER A 97 -8.86 28.43 -31.16
C SER A 97 -8.76 28.48 -32.69
N ASP A 98 -7.65 27.99 -33.23
CA ASP A 98 -7.25 28.18 -34.61
C ASP A 98 -7.70 27.04 -35.54
N ASN A 99 -8.25 25.93 -35.01
CA ASN A 99 -8.81 24.85 -35.86
C ASN A 99 -9.91 24.00 -35.16
N PRO A 100 -11.20 24.37 -35.25
CA PRO A 100 -12.29 23.72 -34.51
C PRO A 100 -12.55 22.26 -34.95
N THR A 101 -12.24 21.90 -36.20
CA THR A 101 -12.38 20.52 -36.71
C THR A 101 -11.39 19.55 -36.06
N PHE A 102 -10.21 20.03 -35.66
CA PHE A 102 -9.25 19.25 -34.87
C PHE A 102 -9.82 18.93 -33.48
N GLY A 103 -10.52 19.89 -32.86
CA GLY A 103 -11.18 19.72 -31.56
C GLY A 103 -12.26 18.63 -31.58
N GLU A 104 -13.12 18.59 -32.60
CA GLU A 104 -14.20 17.59 -32.67
C GLU A 104 -13.70 16.16 -32.93
N ASN A 105 -12.74 15.97 -33.83
CA ASN A 105 -12.18 14.65 -34.11
C ASN A 105 -11.36 14.13 -32.92
N MET A 106 -10.57 15.01 -32.28
CA MET A 106 -9.88 14.69 -31.04
C MET A 106 -10.86 14.31 -29.93
N LEU A 107 -11.94 15.06 -29.76
CA LEU A 107 -12.99 14.74 -28.79
C LEU A 107 -13.58 13.33 -29.02
N LYS A 108 -13.86 12.95 -30.28
CA LYS A 108 -14.37 11.59 -30.60
C LYS A 108 -13.38 10.50 -30.17
N GLU A 109 -12.09 10.69 -30.44
CA GLU A 109 -11.04 9.75 -30.02
C GLU A 109 -10.94 9.66 -28.48
N PHE A 110 -10.99 10.79 -27.76
CA PHE A 110 -10.99 10.79 -26.29
C PHE A 110 -12.23 10.08 -25.71
N VAL A 111 -13.41 10.33 -26.26
CA VAL A 111 -14.65 9.64 -25.85
C VAL A 111 -14.54 8.13 -26.12
N HIS A 112 -13.96 7.73 -27.25
CA HIS A 112 -13.70 6.32 -27.56
C HIS A 112 -12.72 5.71 -26.55
N ALA A 113 -11.62 6.41 -26.23
CA ALA A 113 -10.62 5.96 -25.27
C ALA A 113 -11.21 5.79 -23.86
N VAL A 114 -12.07 6.70 -23.38
CA VAL A 114 -12.77 6.56 -22.10
C VAL A 114 -13.67 5.30 -22.09
N LYS A 115 -14.42 5.06 -23.17
CA LYS A 115 -15.25 3.84 -23.30
C LYS A 115 -14.40 2.57 -23.28
N TRP A 116 -13.26 2.58 -23.95
CA TRP A 116 -12.34 1.44 -23.96
C TRP A 116 -11.66 1.22 -22.61
N SER A 117 -11.20 2.29 -21.96
CA SER A 117 -10.64 2.25 -20.60
C SER A 117 -11.65 1.68 -19.60
N LYS A 118 -12.93 2.05 -19.73
CA LYS A 118 -14.02 1.44 -18.95
C LYS A 118 -14.12 -0.07 -19.19
N LYS A 119 -14.19 -0.50 -20.45
CA LYS A 119 -14.27 -1.93 -20.80
C LYS A 119 -13.08 -2.71 -20.23
N ARG A 120 -11.87 -2.15 -20.31
CA ARG A 120 -10.64 -2.74 -19.75
C ARG A 120 -10.70 -2.88 -18.23
N PHE A 121 -11.19 -1.87 -17.53
CA PHE A 121 -11.45 -1.94 -16.09
C PHE A 121 -12.45 -3.06 -15.77
N GLU A 122 -13.58 -3.12 -16.46
CA GLU A 122 -14.61 -4.14 -16.20
C GLU A 122 -14.12 -5.56 -16.46
N LEU A 123 -13.31 -5.77 -17.51
CA LEU A 123 -12.65 -7.05 -17.77
C LEU A 123 -11.66 -7.42 -16.66
N SER A 124 -10.89 -6.44 -16.16
CA SER A 124 -9.93 -6.68 -15.08
C SER A 124 -10.65 -7.10 -13.80
N VAL A 125 -11.74 -6.43 -13.45
CA VAL A 125 -12.59 -6.80 -12.30
C VAL A 125 -13.20 -8.20 -12.50
N ALA A 126 -13.69 -8.53 -13.69
CA ALA A 126 -14.30 -9.83 -13.97
C ALA A 126 -13.31 -11.00 -13.91
N CYS A 127 -12.04 -10.74 -14.23
CA CYS A 127 -10.97 -11.75 -14.24
C CYS A 127 -10.11 -11.75 -12.96
N ASP A 128 -10.50 -11.00 -11.91
CA ASP A 128 -9.70 -10.83 -10.69
C ASP A 128 -8.25 -10.40 -10.99
N ALA A 129 -8.06 -9.58 -12.01
CA ALA A 129 -6.78 -9.01 -12.41
C ALA A 129 -6.59 -7.62 -11.78
N PRO A 130 -5.34 -7.15 -11.58
CA PRO A 130 -5.08 -5.80 -11.06
C PRO A 130 -5.84 -4.73 -11.85
N TYR A 131 -6.65 -3.94 -11.14
CA TYR A 131 -7.59 -3.00 -11.77
C TYR A 131 -7.46 -1.57 -11.28
N HIS A 132 -6.71 -1.33 -10.19
CA HIS A 132 -6.58 0.00 -9.58
C HIS A 132 -6.07 1.04 -10.58
N GLU A 133 -4.98 0.75 -11.29
CA GLU A 133 -4.40 1.67 -12.29
C GLU A 133 -5.41 2.03 -13.39
N HIS A 134 -6.15 1.04 -13.89
CA HIS A 134 -7.16 1.24 -14.92
C HIS A 134 -8.29 2.16 -14.44
N LEU A 135 -8.72 2.02 -13.19
CA LEU A 135 -9.77 2.86 -12.62
C LEU A 135 -9.31 4.30 -12.41
N VAL A 136 -8.10 4.50 -11.87
CA VAL A 136 -7.55 5.84 -11.64
C VAL A 136 -7.31 6.54 -12.97
N ALA A 137 -6.78 5.85 -13.97
CA ALA A 137 -6.62 6.38 -15.33
C ALA A 137 -7.97 6.75 -15.96
N LEU A 138 -9.00 5.90 -15.80
CA LEU A 138 -10.36 6.18 -16.26
C LEU A 138 -10.93 7.46 -15.62
N CYS A 139 -10.84 7.59 -14.29
CA CYS A 139 -11.29 8.77 -13.57
C CYS A 139 -10.52 10.04 -13.99
N SER A 140 -9.21 9.92 -14.20
CA SER A 140 -8.34 11.02 -14.61
C SER A 140 -8.66 11.49 -16.03
N LEU A 141 -8.86 10.56 -16.96
CA LEU A 141 -9.29 10.85 -18.33
C LEU A 141 -10.68 11.49 -18.37
N ALA A 142 -11.61 11.04 -17.53
CA ALA A 142 -12.92 11.68 -17.41
C ALA A 142 -12.80 13.13 -16.90
N CYS A 143 -11.95 13.37 -15.89
CA CYS A 143 -11.67 14.72 -15.40
C CYS A 143 -11.06 15.62 -16.48
N PHE A 144 -10.13 15.09 -17.28
CA PHE A 144 -9.53 15.78 -18.43
C PHE A 144 -10.59 16.11 -19.49
N LEU A 145 -11.39 15.12 -19.89
CA LEU A 145 -12.47 15.27 -20.87
C LEU A 145 -13.49 16.35 -20.45
N HIS A 146 -13.81 16.41 -19.16
CA HIS A 146 -14.68 17.44 -18.61
C HIS A 146 -14.01 18.83 -18.66
N SER A 147 -12.77 18.93 -18.19
CA SER A 147 -12.10 20.23 -18.02
C SER A 147 -11.72 20.87 -19.36
N VAL A 148 -11.37 20.05 -20.35
CA VAL A 148 -10.86 20.51 -21.64
C VAL A 148 -11.97 20.67 -22.68
N PHE A 149 -12.90 19.71 -22.76
CA PHE A 149 -13.91 19.67 -23.81
C PHE A 149 -15.34 19.92 -23.30
N ASN A 150 -15.55 20.01 -21.98
CA ASN A 150 -16.87 20.08 -21.36
C ASN A 150 -17.83 18.97 -21.85
N ALA A 151 -17.27 17.78 -22.13
CA ALA A 151 -17.98 16.70 -22.82
C ALA A 151 -18.47 15.57 -21.90
N VAL A 152 -18.31 15.74 -20.58
CA VAL A 152 -18.81 14.77 -19.58
C VAL A 152 -20.19 15.20 -19.11
N ASP A 153 -21.21 14.40 -19.45
CA ASP A 153 -22.59 14.61 -19.05
C ASP A 153 -22.99 13.75 -17.82
N GLN A 154 -24.22 13.95 -17.34
CA GLN A 154 -24.77 13.21 -16.20
C GLN A 154 -24.90 11.69 -16.47
N LYS A 155 -25.07 11.27 -17.74
CA LYS A 155 -25.14 9.85 -18.09
C LYS A 155 -23.76 9.19 -17.96
N CYS A 156 -22.72 9.85 -18.47
CA CYS A 156 -21.34 9.43 -18.33
C CYS A 156 -20.94 9.29 -16.86
N LEU A 157 -21.30 10.28 -16.02
CA LEU A 157 -21.03 10.21 -14.58
C LEU A 157 -21.73 9.05 -13.87
N ARG A 158 -22.98 8.73 -14.24
CA ARG A 158 -23.67 7.56 -13.68
C ARG A 158 -22.93 6.26 -14.00
N VAL A 159 -22.45 6.13 -15.24
CA VAL A 159 -21.65 4.98 -15.68
C VAL A 159 -20.30 4.91 -14.95
N LEU A 160 -19.63 6.05 -14.74
CA LEU A 160 -18.40 6.10 -13.94
C LEU A 160 -18.67 5.74 -12.47
N MET A 161 -19.81 6.13 -11.92
CA MET A 161 -20.21 5.79 -10.56
C MET A 161 -20.43 4.30 -10.36
N GLU A 162 -21.03 3.61 -11.34
CA GLU A 162 -21.12 2.15 -11.30
C GLU A 162 -19.73 1.49 -11.25
N CYS A 163 -18.74 2.07 -11.93
CA CYS A 163 -17.36 1.62 -11.83
C CYS A 163 -16.76 1.90 -10.45
N CYS A 164 -17.00 3.09 -9.89
CA CYS A 164 -16.55 3.47 -8.55
C CYS A 164 -17.14 2.55 -7.47
N ARG A 165 -18.39 2.08 -7.61
CA ARG A 165 -19.01 1.14 -6.66
C ARG A 165 -18.33 -0.23 -6.63
N LYS A 166 -17.76 -0.69 -7.76
CA LYS A 166 -17.00 -1.95 -7.83
C LYS A 166 -15.67 -1.86 -7.06
N ALA A 167 -15.11 -0.66 -6.96
CA ALA A 167 -13.83 -0.37 -6.33
C ALA A 167 -13.87 1.00 -5.62
N PRO A 168 -14.52 1.07 -4.43
CA PRO A 168 -14.83 2.33 -3.75
C PRO A 168 -13.60 3.02 -3.15
N VAL A 169 -12.59 2.23 -2.79
CA VAL A 169 -11.27 2.69 -2.36
C VAL A 169 -10.23 1.84 -3.05
N VAL A 170 -9.19 2.49 -3.55
CA VAL A 170 -8.00 1.87 -4.15
C VAL A 170 -6.76 2.54 -3.56
N VAL A 171 -5.63 1.84 -3.58
CA VAL A 171 -4.35 2.39 -3.11
C VAL A 171 -3.56 2.86 -4.31
N LEU A 172 -3.17 4.14 -4.34
CA LEU A 172 -2.36 4.71 -5.44
C LEU A 172 -0.89 4.34 -5.27
N CYS A 173 -0.34 4.67 -4.11
CA CYS A 173 1.03 4.33 -3.74
C CYS A 173 1.09 4.08 -2.23
N ASN A 174 1.62 2.93 -1.83
CA ASN A 174 1.84 2.57 -0.43
C ASN A 174 0.63 2.74 0.50
N CYS A 175 0.46 3.90 1.14
CA CYS A 175 -0.64 4.24 2.04
C CYS A 175 -1.57 5.35 1.53
N VAL A 176 -1.34 5.87 0.31
CA VAL A 176 -2.18 6.93 -0.28
C VAL A 176 -3.46 6.30 -0.80
N ALA A 177 -4.53 6.46 -0.02
CA ALA A 177 -5.86 6.01 -0.39
C ALA A 177 -6.47 6.95 -1.44
N PHE A 178 -7.15 6.36 -2.42
CA PHE A 178 -7.94 7.08 -3.41
C PHE A 178 -9.38 6.60 -3.35
N CYS A 179 -10.29 7.54 -3.16
CA CYS A 179 -11.72 7.29 -3.29
C CYS A 179 -12.21 7.90 -4.62
N PRO A 180 -12.46 7.08 -5.66
CA PRO A 180 -12.83 7.57 -6.99
C PRO A 180 -14.10 8.44 -6.97
N ALA A 181 -15.10 8.07 -6.15
CA ALA A 181 -16.33 8.84 -6.02
C ALA A 181 -16.06 10.24 -5.43
N LYS A 182 -15.29 10.33 -4.33
CA LYS A 182 -14.88 11.62 -3.73
C LYS A 182 -14.06 12.45 -4.73
N PHE A 183 -13.21 11.82 -5.54
CA PHE A 183 -12.41 12.51 -6.55
C PHE A 183 -13.27 13.11 -7.66
N LEU A 184 -14.14 12.31 -8.29
CA LEU A 184 -15.01 12.77 -9.36
C LEU A 184 -15.98 13.87 -8.87
N LEU A 185 -16.51 13.73 -7.65
CA LEU A 185 -17.31 14.77 -7.01
C LEU A 185 -16.50 16.07 -6.87
N ARG A 186 -15.28 16.00 -6.34
CA ARG A 186 -14.44 17.20 -6.13
C ARG A 186 -14.02 17.88 -7.44
N LYS A 187 -13.71 17.12 -8.48
CA LYS A 187 -13.09 17.67 -9.71
C LYS A 187 -14.04 17.91 -10.88
N ILE A 188 -15.23 17.28 -10.92
CA ILE A 188 -16.17 17.39 -12.05
C ILE A 188 -17.51 18.06 -11.65
N SER A 189 -17.95 17.94 -10.39
CA SER A 189 -19.34 18.33 -10.03
C SER A 189 -19.64 19.82 -10.16
N VAL A 190 -18.63 20.69 -10.04
CA VAL A 190 -18.78 22.15 -10.01
C VAL A 190 -19.29 22.72 -11.35
N GLY A 191 -19.17 21.96 -12.47
CA GLY A 191 -19.57 22.40 -13.81
C GLY A 191 -20.90 21.87 -14.34
N ILE A 192 -21.56 20.93 -13.66
CA ILE A 192 -22.70 20.19 -14.22
C ILE A 192 -24.02 20.59 -13.56
N ARG A 193 -24.92 21.19 -14.34
CA ARG A 193 -26.29 21.49 -13.91
C ARG A 193 -27.01 20.17 -13.60
N SER A 194 -27.64 20.05 -12.42
CA SER A 194 -28.34 18.84 -11.91
C SER A 194 -27.44 17.64 -11.58
N PHE A 195 -26.31 17.89 -10.90
CA PHE A 195 -25.47 16.83 -10.35
C PHE A 195 -26.13 16.16 -9.13
N ASP A 196 -26.27 14.83 -9.14
CA ASP A 196 -26.84 14.06 -8.02
C ASP A 196 -25.79 13.82 -6.94
N ILE A 197 -25.54 14.87 -6.14
CA ILE A 197 -24.55 14.84 -5.04
C ILE A 197 -24.93 13.75 -4.02
N ALA A 198 -26.23 13.57 -3.76
CA ALA A 198 -26.74 12.58 -2.79
C ALA A 198 -26.40 11.13 -3.19
N ALA A 199 -26.43 10.80 -4.49
CA ALA A 199 -26.01 9.48 -4.97
C ALA A 199 -24.49 9.22 -4.79
N PHE A 200 -23.67 10.27 -4.83
CA PHE A 200 -22.23 10.17 -4.54
C PHE A 200 -21.98 10.05 -3.04
N ASP A 201 -22.62 10.91 -2.23
CA ASP A 201 -22.48 10.91 -0.77
C ASP A 201 -22.99 9.61 -0.14
N SER A 202 -24.07 9.03 -0.67
CA SER A 202 -24.56 7.72 -0.22
C SER A 202 -23.58 6.59 -0.55
N SER A 203 -22.93 6.63 -1.73
CA SER A 203 -21.90 5.65 -2.08
C SER A 203 -20.66 5.77 -1.21
N ILE A 204 -20.30 7.00 -0.81
CA ILE A 204 -19.22 7.26 0.14
C ILE A 204 -19.64 6.76 1.53
N SER A 205 -20.88 7.03 1.97
CA SER A 205 -21.34 6.68 3.32
C SER A 205 -21.49 5.16 3.60
N GLN A 206 -21.35 4.30 2.58
CA GLN A 206 -21.39 2.84 2.70
C GLN A 206 -20.07 2.20 3.17
N HIS A 207 -19.06 2.99 3.52
CA HIS A 207 -17.75 2.51 4.00
C HIS A 207 -17.80 1.40 5.09
N PRO A 208 -18.70 1.43 6.10
CA PRO A 208 -18.75 0.37 7.12
C PRO A 208 -19.20 -1.02 6.59
N SER A 209 -20.17 -1.08 5.69
CA SER A 209 -20.59 -2.36 5.08
C SER A 209 -19.54 -2.89 4.10
N LEU A 210 -18.86 -1.97 3.41
CA LEU A 210 -17.72 -2.28 2.55
C LEU A 210 -16.57 -2.92 3.32
N PHE A 211 -16.25 -2.43 4.53
CA PHE A 211 -15.19 -3.04 5.36
C PHE A 211 -15.44 -4.52 5.63
N GLN A 212 -16.66 -4.88 6.03
CA GLN A 212 -17.02 -6.29 6.27
C GLN A 212 -16.92 -7.15 5.02
N GLN A 213 -17.37 -6.62 3.87
CA GLN A 213 -17.22 -7.29 2.58
C GLN A 213 -15.74 -7.50 2.24
N ARG A 214 -14.89 -6.46 2.41
CA ARG A 214 -13.45 -6.54 2.12
C ARG A 214 -12.71 -7.51 3.03
N CYS A 215 -13.11 -7.63 4.29
CA CYS A 215 -12.60 -8.68 5.16
C CYS A 215 -12.88 -10.09 4.58
N GLY A 216 -14.04 -10.29 3.96
CA GLY A 216 -14.39 -11.52 3.24
C GLY A 216 -13.55 -11.72 1.97
N ASP A 217 -13.33 -10.66 1.19
CA ASP A 217 -12.52 -10.69 -0.05
C ASP A 217 -11.07 -11.06 0.25
N VAL A 218 -10.47 -10.47 1.29
CA VAL A 218 -9.10 -10.80 1.73
C VAL A 218 -8.98 -12.27 2.13
N LYS A 219 -9.98 -12.84 2.81
CA LYS A 219 -10.00 -14.28 3.14
C LYS A 219 -10.02 -15.15 1.89
N ARG A 220 -10.84 -14.80 0.90
CA ARG A 220 -10.90 -15.54 -0.38
C ARG A 220 -9.59 -15.44 -1.15
N ALA A 221 -9.00 -14.25 -1.20
CA ALA A 221 -7.70 -14.01 -1.82
C ALA A 221 -6.58 -14.82 -1.12
N PHE A 222 -6.62 -14.89 0.21
CA PHE A 222 -5.68 -15.70 0.99
C PHE A 222 -5.81 -17.20 0.68
N GLU A 223 -7.02 -17.76 0.63
CA GLU A 223 -7.19 -19.17 0.25
C GLU A 223 -6.71 -19.46 -1.18
N ARG A 224 -6.90 -18.51 -2.10
CA ARG A 224 -6.36 -18.61 -3.47
C ARG A 224 -4.84 -18.66 -3.47
N LEU A 225 -4.17 -17.78 -2.73
CA LEU A 225 -2.71 -17.82 -2.56
C LEU A 225 -2.28 -19.15 -1.97
N ARG A 226 -2.91 -19.59 -0.88
CA ARG A 226 -2.56 -20.82 -0.17
C ARG A 226 -2.64 -22.05 -1.09
N LEU A 227 -3.69 -22.16 -1.90
CA LEU A 227 -3.84 -23.23 -2.88
C LEU A 227 -2.78 -23.15 -3.99
N ALA A 228 -2.46 -21.96 -4.48
CA ALA A 228 -1.43 -21.78 -5.50
C ALA A 228 -0.03 -22.18 -4.99
N VAL A 229 0.33 -21.75 -3.77
CA VAL A 229 1.59 -22.12 -3.11
C VAL A 229 1.65 -23.63 -2.87
N LEU A 230 0.58 -24.24 -2.38
CA LEU A 230 0.53 -25.69 -2.15
C LEU A 230 0.75 -26.48 -3.45
N ARG A 231 0.08 -26.09 -4.54
CA ARG A 231 0.25 -26.73 -5.86
C ARG A 231 1.69 -26.65 -6.34
N LEU A 232 2.32 -25.49 -6.17
CA LEU A 232 3.71 -25.28 -6.54
C LEU A 232 4.67 -26.11 -5.67
N GLN A 233 4.44 -26.17 -4.36
CA GLN A 233 5.25 -26.98 -3.45
C GLN A 233 5.20 -28.48 -3.80
N LEU A 234 4.02 -28.99 -4.16
CA LEU A 234 3.86 -30.36 -4.63
C LEU A 234 4.65 -30.62 -5.92
N GLU A 235 4.75 -29.63 -6.79
CA GLU A 235 5.52 -29.71 -8.03
C GLU A 235 7.03 -29.70 -7.77
N VAL A 236 7.51 -28.79 -6.92
CA VAL A 236 8.94 -28.63 -6.58
C VAL A 236 9.44 -29.79 -5.70
N GLY A 237 8.63 -30.25 -4.75
CA GLY A 237 8.95 -31.40 -3.89
C GLY A 237 9.08 -32.71 -4.66
N GLY A 238 8.50 -32.78 -5.86
CA GLY A 238 8.67 -33.88 -6.81
C GLY A 238 9.96 -33.81 -7.62
N PHE A 239 11.13 -33.55 -7.01
CA PHE A 239 12.44 -33.35 -7.66
C PHE A 239 12.82 -34.37 -8.77
N ARG A 240 12.19 -35.55 -8.81
CA ARG A 240 12.34 -36.54 -9.90
C ARG A 240 11.60 -36.19 -11.21
N ARG A 241 10.71 -35.19 -11.23
CA ARG A 241 9.86 -34.83 -12.39
C ARG A 241 10.42 -33.75 -13.31
N TRP A 242 11.47 -33.04 -12.90
CA TRP A 242 12.08 -31.96 -13.68
C TRP A 242 13.00 -32.44 -14.82
N GLN A 243 12.96 -33.74 -15.13
CA GLN A 243 13.70 -34.33 -16.25
C GLN A 243 12.94 -34.22 -17.58
N ASP A 244 11.61 -34.15 -17.53
CA ASP A 244 10.78 -33.91 -18.72
C ASP A 244 10.72 -32.41 -19.02
N ASN A 245 11.19 -32.03 -20.21
CA ASN A 245 11.20 -30.66 -20.73
C ASN A 245 10.35 -30.54 -22.01
N SER A 246 9.34 -31.39 -22.17
CA SER A 246 8.37 -31.25 -23.24
C SER A 246 7.64 -29.90 -23.18
N VAL A 247 7.20 -29.39 -24.32
CA VAL A 247 6.51 -28.09 -24.42
C VAL A 247 5.26 -28.04 -23.53
N ALA A 248 4.49 -29.14 -23.49
CA ALA A 248 3.29 -29.24 -22.65
C ALA A 248 3.63 -29.14 -21.16
N GLU A 249 4.70 -29.80 -20.72
CA GLU A 249 5.15 -29.77 -19.34
C GLU A 249 5.73 -28.40 -18.95
N LEU A 250 6.48 -27.75 -19.85
CA LEU A 250 6.95 -26.38 -19.66
C LEU A 250 5.79 -25.38 -19.59
N GLN A 251 4.77 -25.52 -20.45
CA GLN A 251 3.55 -24.71 -20.39
C GLN A 251 2.81 -24.89 -19.07
N ARG A 252 2.62 -26.14 -18.63
CA ARG A 252 1.99 -26.45 -17.34
C ARG A 252 2.75 -25.83 -16.17
N ARG A 253 4.09 -25.91 -16.16
CA ARG A 253 4.94 -25.26 -15.15
C ARG A 253 4.76 -23.75 -15.20
N ASN A 254 4.84 -23.14 -16.39
CA ASN A 254 4.64 -21.71 -16.57
C ASN A 254 3.27 -21.25 -16.04
N ASP A 255 2.21 -22.00 -16.31
CA ASP A 255 0.88 -21.70 -15.79
C ASP A 255 0.83 -21.78 -14.25
N LEU A 256 1.49 -22.75 -13.63
CA LEU A 256 1.62 -22.81 -12.17
C LEU A 256 2.36 -21.59 -11.62
N PHE A 257 3.43 -21.16 -12.29
CA PHE A 257 4.18 -19.95 -11.94
C PHE A 257 3.34 -18.68 -12.07
N LEU A 258 2.68 -18.47 -13.21
CA LEU A 258 1.84 -17.29 -13.44
C LEU A 258 0.63 -17.25 -12.51
N ASN A 259 0.03 -18.40 -12.20
CA ASN A 259 -1.09 -18.49 -11.27
C ASN A 259 -0.69 -18.11 -9.84
N GLY A 260 0.47 -18.57 -9.36
CA GLY A 260 0.97 -18.18 -8.03
C GLY A 260 1.35 -16.71 -7.98
N LEU A 261 1.98 -16.17 -9.03
CA LEU A 261 2.31 -14.75 -9.14
C LEU A 261 1.05 -13.88 -9.10
N SER A 262 0.05 -14.23 -9.90
CA SER A 262 -1.24 -13.54 -9.93
C SER A 262 -1.94 -13.60 -8.57
N ALA A 263 -1.93 -14.75 -7.89
CA ALA A 263 -2.54 -14.90 -6.57
C ALA A 263 -1.82 -14.05 -5.49
N ALA A 264 -0.49 -13.97 -5.54
CA ALA A 264 0.31 -13.15 -4.64
C ALA A 264 0.03 -11.65 -4.84
N ALA A 265 0.07 -11.17 -6.09
CA ALA A 265 -0.26 -9.80 -6.43
C ALA A 265 -1.69 -9.44 -5.99
N PHE A 266 -2.66 -10.33 -6.27
CA PHE A 266 -4.06 -10.14 -5.93
C PHE A 266 -4.29 -10.03 -4.41
N VAL A 267 -3.70 -10.91 -3.60
CA VAL A 267 -3.86 -10.82 -2.14
C VAL A 267 -3.15 -9.59 -1.57
N GLY A 268 -1.98 -9.22 -2.08
CA GLY A 268 -1.27 -8.01 -1.68
C GLY A 268 -2.09 -6.74 -1.96
N GLU A 269 -2.75 -6.67 -3.12
CA GLU A 269 -3.65 -5.58 -3.48
C GLU A 269 -4.84 -5.47 -2.51
N HIS A 270 -5.46 -6.60 -2.18
CA HIS A 270 -6.59 -6.65 -1.23
C HIS A 270 -6.18 -6.25 0.19
N VAL A 271 -4.99 -6.67 0.65
CA VAL A 271 -4.44 -6.26 1.95
C VAL A 271 -4.23 -4.75 2.01
N ARG A 272 -3.60 -4.16 0.98
CA ARG A 272 -3.39 -2.69 0.93
C ARG A 272 -4.71 -1.94 0.93
N THR A 273 -5.69 -2.38 0.15
CA THR A 273 -7.04 -1.76 0.13
C THR A 273 -7.75 -1.87 1.49
N LEU A 274 -7.64 -3.02 2.17
CA LEU A 274 -8.21 -3.16 3.52
C LEU A 274 -7.55 -2.21 4.53
N LEU A 275 -6.22 -2.11 4.51
CA LEU A 275 -5.46 -1.21 5.40
C LEU A 275 -5.74 0.27 5.11
N ALA A 276 -5.93 0.64 3.84
CA ALA A 276 -6.35 1.97 3.45
C ALA A 276 -7.75 2.30 4.00
N LEU A 277 -8.71 1.38 3.89
CA LEU A 277 -10.06 1.57 4.48
C LEU A 277 -10.02 1.74 6.00
N ILE A 278 -9.24 0.91 6.69
CA ILE A 278 -9.04 1.01 8.15
C ILE A 278 -8.53 2.42 8.53
N SER A 279 -7.63 2.96 7.72
CA SER A 279 -7.00 4.26 7.99
C SER A 279 -7.93 5.44 7.69
N GLU A 280 -8.73 5.34 6.63
CA GLU A 280 -9.71 6.37 6.25
C GLU A 280 -10.88 6.45 7.23
N ASP A 281 -11.42 5.29 7.66
CA ASP A 281 -12.61 5.23 8.49
C ASP A 281 -12.31 5.17 10.00
N ALA A 282 -11.03 5.22 10.38
CA ALA A 282 -10.55 5.07 11.75
C ALA A 282 -11.15 3.85 12.49
N GLN A 283 -11.36 2.75 11.76
CA GLN A 283 -11.99 1.55 12.33
C GLN A 283 -11.00 0.74 13.17
N PHE A 284 -11.50 0.15 14.25
CA PHE A 284 -10.72 -0.78 15.06
C PHE A 284 -10.46 -2.08 14.29
N ILE A 285 -9.21 -2.50 14.24
CA ILE A 285 -8.85 -3.81 13.68
C ILE A 285 -9.11 -4.88 14.74
N ASP A 286 -10.05 -5.77 14.48
CA ASP A 286 -10.27 -6.91 15.37
C ASP A 286 -9.11 -7.92 15.30
N LYS A 287 -8.98 -8.77 16.33
CA LYS A 287 -7.92 -9.79 16.43
C LYS A 287 -7.94 -10.77 15.25
N ARG A 288 -9.13 -11.08 14.69
CA ARG A 288 -9.28 -12.08 13.61
C ARG A 288 -8.72 -11.54 12.29
N VAL A 289 -8.96 -10.26 12.00
CA VAL A 289 -8.40 -9.56 10.84
C VAL A 289 -6.89 -9.41 10.98
N LEU A 290 -6.38 -9.03 12.17
CA LEU A 290 -4.93 -8.97 12.42
C LEU A 290 -4.24 -10.32 12.17
N LEU A 291 -4.79 -11.41 12.72
CA LEU A 291 -4.24 -12.75 12.50
C LEU A 291 -4.26 -13.15 11.02
N LEU A 292 -5.32 -12.79 10.28
CA LEU A 292 -5.38 -13.04 8.84
C LEU A 292 -4.29 -12.27 8.08
N LEU A 293 -4.11 -10.98 8.39
CA LEU A 293 -3.07 -10.15 7.77
C LEU A 293 -1.67 -10.73 8.00
N PHE A 294 -1.38 -11.14 9.23
CA PHE A 294 -0.08 -11.72 9.58
C PHE A 294 0.14 -13.09 8.91
N ARG A 295 -0.89 -13.92 8.80
CA ARG A 295 -0.81 -15.17 8.03
C ARG A 295 -0.57 -14.94 6.54
N ILE A 296 -1.12 -13.88 5.96
CA ILE A 296 -0.84 -13.50 4.57
C ILE A 296 0.64 -13.14 4.42
N VAL A 297 1.18 -12.31 5.33
CA VAL A 297 2.60 -11.96 5.34
C VAL A 297 3.47 -13.22 5.44
N ASP A 298 3.14 -14.12 6.38
CA ASP A 298 3.87 -15.38 6.55
C ASP A 298 3.84 -16.24 5.28
N GLN A 299 2.70 -16.34 4.58
CA GLN A 299 2.62 -17.10 3.33
C GLN A 299 3.35 -16.43 2.16
N LEU A 300 3.29 -15.09 2.04
CA LEU A 300 4.01 -14.35 0.99
C LEU A 300 5.53 -14.42 1.18
N LYS A 301 5.99 -14.53 2.42
CA LYS A 301 7.41 -14.58 2.79
C LYS A 301 7.94 -15.99 3.09
N ALA A 302 7.07 -17.00 3.05
CA ALA A 302 7.46 -18.38 3.26
C ALA A 302 8.57 -18.78 2.27
N ARG A 303 9.68 -19.31 2.82
CA ARG A 303 10.89 -19.70 2.08
C ARG A 303 10.66 -20.75 0.98
N THR A 304 9.51 -21.40 0.98
CA THR A 304 9.10 -22.40 -0.02
C THR A 304 8.58 -21.79 -1.32
N VAL A 305 8.28 -20.49 -1.34
CA VAL A 305 8.00 -19.78 -2.59
C VAL A 305 9.36 -19.57 -3.27
N PRO A 306 9.58 -20.06 -4.50
CA PRO A 306 10.82 -19.82 -5.22
C PRO A 306 11.14 -18.35 -5.17
N VAL A 307 12.38 -18.04 -4.77
CA VAL A 307 12.96 -16.72 -4.45
C VAL A 307 12.78 -15.67 -5.58
N HIS A 308 12.20 -16.09 -6.71
CA HIS A 308 11.97 -15.31 -7.91
C HIS A 308 10.51 -15.31 -8.41
N PHE A 309 9.49 -15.61 -7.59
CA PHE A 309 8.06 -15.39 -7.92
C PHE A 309 7.69 -13.90 -8.06
N VAL A 310 8.64 -13.08 -8.52
CA VAL A 310 8.67 -11.63 -8.61
C VAL A 310 8.60 -10.99 -7.24
N ARG A 311 9.73 -10.45 -6.80
CA ARG A 311 9.89 -9.69 -5.56
C ARG A 311 8.78 -8.65 -5.34
N GLU A 312 8.26 -8.08 -6.43
CA GLU A 312 7.18 -7.10 -6.45
C GLU A 312 5.82 -7.67 -6.00
N ALA A 313 5.48 -8.91 -6.37
CA ALA A 313 4.19 -9.51 -6.01
C ALA A 313 4.12 -9.97 -4.55
N CYS A 314 5.27 -10.28 -3.96
CA CYS A 314 5.41 -10.63 -2.54
C CYS A 314 5.91 -9.46 -1.68
N ASP A 315 5.91 -8.24 -2.21
CA ASP A 315 6.39 -7.05 -1.49
C ASP A 315 5.45 -6.70 -0.33
N CYS A 316 5.98 -6.74 0.88
CA CYS A 316 5.28 -6.40 2.12
C CYS A 316 5.77 -5.06 2.70
N SER A 317 6.39 -4.20 1.87
CA SER A 317 6.87 -2.86 2.28
C SER A 317 5.78 -1.96 2.88
N PHE A 318 4.50 -2.27 2.64
CA PHE A 318 3.36 -1.57 3.25
C PHE A 318 3.45 -1.49 4.78
N VAL A 319 4.10 -2.45 5.44
CA VAL A 319 4.29 -2.46 6.91
C VAL A 319 4.98 -1.18 7.40
N ALA A 320 5.86 -0.57 6.58
CA ALA A 320 6.51 0.72 6.89
C ALA A 320 5.51 1.85 7.18
N PHE A 321 4.35 1.82 6.53
CA PHE A 321 3.30 2.84 6.62
C PHE A 321 2.24 2.51 7.67
N TYR A 322 2.20 1.26 8.12
CA TYR A 322 1.29 0.77 9.16
C TYR A 322 2.10 0.29 10.37
N ARG A 323 2.98 1.16 10.90
CA ARG A 323 3.94 0.82 11.98
C ARG A 323 3.30 0.24 13.24
N SER A 324 2.05 0.61 13.52
CA SER A 324 1.27 0.06 14.64
C SER A 324 1.06 -1.46 14.56
N LEU A 325 1.23 -2.07 13.39
CA LEU A 325 1.16 -3.53 13.21
C LEU A 325 2.34 -4.26 13.85
N VAL A 326 3.51 -3.61 13.99
CA VAL A 326 4.74 -4.23 14.51
C VAL A 326 4.58 -4.70 15.97
N PRO A 327 4.23 -3.83 16.93
CA PRO A 327 4.00 -4.29 18.31
C PRO A 327 2.83 -5.25 18.43
N LEU A 328 1.80 -5.11 17.59
CA LEU A 328 0.67 -6.04 17.57
C LEU A 328 1.08 -7.46 17.13
N TYR A 329 1.96 -7.57 16.13
CA TYR A 329 2.51 -8.86 15.70
C TYR A 329 3.29 -9.52 16.84
N PHE A 330 4.24 -8.81 17.44
CA PHE A 330 5.06 -9.33 18.53
C PHE A 330 4.22 -9.75 19.74
N GLY A 331 3.22 -8.94 20.11
CA GLY A 331 2.30 -9.28 21.20
C GLY A 331 1.44 -10.52 20.90
N LEU A 332 1.11 -10.80 19.64
CA LEU A 332 0.37 -12.00 19.26
C LEU A 332 1.25 -13.26 19.22
N CYS A 333 2.53 -13.15 18.84
CA CYS A 333 3.49 -14.27 18.92
C CYS A 333 3.59 -14.85 20.33
N LEU A 334 3.44 -14.02 21.36
CA LEU A 334 3.53 -14.42 22.76
C LEU A 334 2.23 -15.00 23.33
N LYS A 335 1.09 -14.73 22.68
CA LYS A 335 -0.26 -15.06 23.17
C LYS A 335 -0.95 -16.16 22.38
N SER A 336 -0.36 -16.64 21.29
CA SER A 336 -0.94 -17.69 20.44
C SER A 336 -0.76 -19.07 21.08
N THR A 337 -1.57 -19.38 22.10
CA THR A 337 -1.63 -20.72 22.71
C THR A 337 -2.37 -21.74 21.84
N GLU A 338 -3.02 -21.30 20.76
CA GLU A 338 -3.72 -22.17 19.83
C GLU A 338 -2.72 -22.85 18.88
N VAL A 339 -2.57 -24.17 19.04
CA VAL A 339 -1.71 -25.09 18.25
C VAL A 339 -1.90 -24.97 16.73
N SER A 340 -3.03 -24.41 16.29
CA SER A 340 -3.42 -24.31 14.88
C SER A 340 -2.70 -23.19 14.11
N TYR A 341 -1.93 -22.32 14.77
CA TYR A 341 -1.18 -21.25 14.11
C TYR A 341 0.03 -20.77 14.90
N VAL A 342 1.21 -20.99 14.33
CA VAL A 342 2.46 -20.39 14.81
C VAL A 342 2.82 -19.30 13.81
N LEU A 343 2.84 -18.05 14.26
CA LEU A 343 3.34 -16.93 13.48
C LEU A 343 4.85 -17.09 13.28
N ASP A 344 5.33 -16.93 12.05
CA ASP A 344 6.75 -17.12 11.72
C ASP A 344 7.52 -15.80 11.78
N LEU A 345 8.27 -15.61 12.86
CA LEU A 345 9.13 -14.43 13.04
C LEU A 345 10.08 -14.21 11.86
N GLN A 346 10.61 -15.28 11.21
CA GLN A 346 11.50 -15.10 10.06
C GLN A 346 10.80 -14.43 8.89
N SER A 347 9.57 -14.85 8.62
CA SER A 347 8.76 -14.34 7.53
C SER A 347 8.35 -12.88 7.79
N PHE A 348 7.99 -12.54 9.03
CA PHE A 348 7.67 -11.16 9.37
C PHE A 348 8.89 -10.23 9.31
N PHE A 349 10.05 -10.65 9.81
CA PHE A 349 11.29 -9.88 9.64
C PHE A 349 11.72 -9.76 8.17
N ALA A 350 11.39 -10.74 7.31
CA ALA A 350 11.58 -10.60 5.87
C ALA A 350 10.68 -9.50 5.26
N ALA A 351 9.43 -9.36 5.73
CA ALA A 351 8.57 -8.24 5.35
C ALA A 351 9.08 -6.88 5.87
N LEU A 352 9.64 -6.84 7.07
CA LEU A 352 10.29 -5.65 7.62
C LEU A 352 11.55 -5.26 6.82
N ASN A 353 12.28 -6.25 6.28
CA ASN A 353 13.40 -5.99 5.39
C ASN A 353 12.95 -5.39 4.04
N ASP A 354 11.80 -5.77 3.49
CA ASP A 354 11.23 -5.07 2.32
C ASP A 354 10.98 -3.60 2.62
N SER A 355 10.46 -3.32 3.82
CA SER A 355 10.14 -1.97 4.28
C SER A 355 11.42 -1.13 4.38
N CYS A 356 12.47 -1.65 5.01
CA CYS A 356 13.78 -0.99 5.07
C CYS A 356 14.37 -0.78 3.68
N LYS A 357 14.24 -1.79 2.80
CA LYS A 357 14.76 -1.71 1.43
C LYS A 357 14.04 -0.65 0.61
N MET A 358 12.71 -0.59 0.67
CA MET A 358 11.92 0.44 0.01
C MET A 358 12.29 1.85 0.51
N LEU A 359 12.49 2.02 1.82
CA LEU A 359 12.91 3.30 2.39
C LEU A 359 14.30 3.72 1.90
N ARG A 360 15.27 2.80 1.86
CA ARG A 360 16.64 3.05 1.34
C ARG A 360 16.69 3.27 -0.16
N ASP A 361 15.89 2.52 -0.93
CA ASP A 361 15.83 2.64 -2.38
C ASP A 361 15.08 3.94 -2.82
N GLY A 362 14.53 4.71 -1.87
CA GLY A 362 13.81 5.97 -2.13
C GLY A 362 14.70 7.09 -2.67
N ILE A 363 14.18 7.91 -3.59
CA ILE A 363 14.88 9.05 -4.21
C ILE A 363 14.82 10.29 -3.28
N CYS A 364 15.22 10.16 -2.02
CA CYS A 364 15.31 11.30 -1.11
C CYS A 364 16.73 11.41 -0.51
N HIS A 365 17.17 12.65 -0.25
CA HIS A 365 18.48 12.95 0.34
C HIS A 365 18.70 12.29 1.72
N GLU A 366 17.61 11.81 2.35
CA GLU A 366 17.59 11.21 3.69
C GLU A 366 17.01 9.78 3.69
N ALA A 367 17.06 9.08 2.55
CA ALA A 367 16.53 7.72 2.42
C ALA A 367 17.10 6.76 3.49
N ASP A 368 18.42 6.82 3.71
CA ASP A 368 19.10 6.04 4.74
C ASP A 368 18.69 6.44 6.16
N ALA A 369 18.45 7.74 6.41
CA ALA A 369 18.00 8.20 7.73
C ALA A 369 16.58 7.70 8.03
N ALA A 370 15.67 7.75 7.04
CA ALA A 370 14.31 7.23 7.19
C ALA A 370 14.30 5.72 7.47
N ALA A 371 15.14 4.95 6.77
CA ALA A 371 15.30 3.52 7.03
C ALA A 371 15.90 3.27 8.43
N THR A 372 16.90 4.04 8.84
CA THR A 372 17.54 3.92 10.17
C THR A 372 16.54 4.19 11.30
N VAL A 373 15.69 5.22 11.16
CA VAL A 373 14.63 5.51 12.13
C VAL A 373 13.64 4.35 12.21
N PHE A 374 13.20 3.82 11.06
CA PHE A 374 12.30 2.66 11.05
C PHE A 374 12.93 1.42 11.69
N GLU A 375 14.21 1.13 11.41
CA GLU A 375 14.94 0.03 12.01
C GLU A 375 15.05 0.17 13.53
N HIS A 376 15.34 1.38 14.01
CA HIS A 376 15.39 1.68 15.43
C HIS A 376 14.01 1.46 16.09
N ASP A 377 12.93 1.94 15.47
CA ASP A 377 11.56 1.74 15.99
C ASP A 377 11.21 0.24 16.08
N VAL A 378 11.50 -0.54 15.03
CA VAL A 378 11.27 -1.99 15.01
C VAL A 378 12.07 -2.69 16.10
N TRP A 379 13.34 -2.30 16.26
CA TRP A 379 14.21 -2.87 17.30
C TRP A 379 13.70 -2.55 18.70
N HIS A 380 13.29 -1.32 18.92
CA HIS A 380 12.69 -0.88 20.17
C HIS A 380 11.45 -1.72 20.50
N GLU A 381 10.51 -1.86 19.57
CA GLU A 381 9.30 -2.66 19.79
C GLU A 381 9.60 -4.15 20.00
N PHE A 382 10.58 -4.69 19.29
CA PHE A 382 11.04 -6.07 19.47
C PHE A 382 11.58 -6.30 20.89
N GLU A 383 12.42 -5.40 21.39
CA GLU A 383 12.94 -5.48 22.76
C GLU A 383 11.83 -5.30 23.80
N GLN A 384 10.99 -4.27 23.64
CA GLN A 384 9.98 -3.88 24.63
C GLN A 384 8.83 -4.87 24.71
N VAL A 385 8.31 -5.30 23.57
CA VAL A 385 7.07 -6.11 23.51
C VAL A 385 7.37 -7.59 23.50
N LEU A 386 8.37 -8.04 22.73
CA LEU A 386 8.69 -9.46 22.61
C LEU A 386 9.67 -9.91 23.70
N MET A 387 10.88 -9.34 23.69
CA MET A 387 11.99 -9.88 24.49
C MET A 387 11.78 -9.69 25.98
N ARG A 388 11.41 -8.49 26.44
CA ARG A 388 11.16 -8.24 27.87
C ARG A 388 10.07 -9.14 28.43
N TYR A 389 8.97 -9.30 27.69
CA TYR A 389 7.88 -10.17 28.10
C TYR A 389 8.30 -11.64 28.14
N LEU A 390 8.98 -12.13 27.09
CA LEU A 390 9.50 -13.50 27.06
C LEU A 390 10.47 -13.75 28.22
N CYS A 391 11.35 -12.80 28.54
CA CYS A 391 12.28 -12.92 29.67
C CYS A 391 11.54 -13.04 31.00
N GLN A 392 10.56 -12.15 31.24
CA GLN A 392 9.76 -12.15 32.45
C GLN A 392 8.94 -13.44 32.61
N GLU A 393 8.29 -13.91 31.56
CA GLU A 393 7.48 -15.13 31.62
C GLU A 393 8.34 -16.36 31.88
N VAL A 394 9.48 -16.51 31.19
CA VAL A 394 10.39 -17.64 31.43
C VAL A 394 10.99 -17.57 32.84
N GLU A 395 11.36 -16.39 33.33
CA GLU A 395 11.83 -16.21 34.70
C GLU A 395 10.76 -16.56 35.74
N ASN A 396 9.52 -16.11 35.54
CA ASN A 396 8.39 -16.43 36.40
C ASN A 396 8.10 -17.93 36.42
N ASP A 397 8.11 -18.57 35.25
CA ASP A 397 7.84 -19.99 35.08
C ASP A 397 8.96 -20.85 35.72
N LEU A 398 10.23 -20.46 35.53
CA LEU A 398 11.36 -21.07 36.23
C LEU A 398 11.24 -20.92 37.75
N ARG A 399 10.86 -19.74 38.26
CA ARG A 399 10.61 -19.55 39.70
C ARG A 399 9.49 -20.47 40.18
N LEU A 400 8.35 -20.48 39.51
CA LEU A 400 7.20 -21.29 39.88
C LEU A 400 7.49 -22.79 39.81
N SER A 401 8.34 -23.24 38.88
CA SER A 401 8.78 -24.63 38.77
C SER A 401 9.57 -25.12 40.00
N LEU A 402 10.26 -24.21 40.69
CA LEU A 402 10.96 -24.52 41.95
C LEU A 402 10.01 -24.68 43.14
N PHE A 403 8.76 -24.19 43.03
CA PHE A 403 7.81 -24.10 44.16
C PHE A 403 6.51 -24.91 43.97
N SER A 404 6.27 -25.54 42.83
CA SER A 404 4.98 -26.22 42.55
C SER A 404 5.06 -27.74 42.57
N GLU A 405 4.30 -28.38 43.49
CA GLU A 405 4.05 -29.83 43.53
C GLU A 405 2.68 -30.24 42.94
N SER A 406 1.85 -29.29 42.48
CA SER A 406 0.46 -29.56 42.08
C SER A 406 0.30 -29.92 40.59
N PRO A 407 -0.40 -31.03 40.26
CA PRO A 407 -0.48 -31.56 38.90
C PRO A 407 -1.36 -30.76 37.91
N VAL A 408 -2.35 -29.99 38.38
CA VAL A 408 -3.28 -29.23 37.51
C VAL A 408 -2.63 -27.96 36.94
N GLU A 409 -1.75 -27.30 37.73
CA GLU A 409 -0.96 -26.17 37.24
C GLU A 409 0.06 -26.60 36.17
N ASN A 410 0.48 -27.87 36.20
CA ASN A 410 1.47 -28.37 35.26
C ASN A 410 0.94 -28.47 33.82
N GLU A 411 -0.32 -28.86 33.57
CA GLU A 411 -0.87 -29.01 32.20
C GLU A 411 -0.96 -27.70 31.41
N GLN A 412 -1.44 -26.61 32.02
CA GLN A 412 -1.46 -25.29 31.39
C GLN A 412 -0.04 -24.73 31.20
N ARG A 413 0.88 -24.99 32.15
CA ARG A 413 2.31 -24.64 32.02
C ARG A 413 2.98 -25.36 30.85
N PHE A 414 2.70 -26.66 30.61
CA PHE A 414 3.30 -27.41 29.50
C PHE A 414 2.98 -26.83 28.12
N SER A 415 1.81 -26.20 27.96
CA SER A 415 1.40 -25.59 26.69
C SER A 415 2.15 -24.28 26.43
N ASN A 416 2.32 -23.44 27.46
CA ASN A 416 3.09 -22.19 27.37
C ASN A 416 4.60 -22.45 27.26
N HIS A 417 5.12 -23.46 27.97
CA HIS A 417 6.51 -23.91 27.86
C HIS A 417 6.89 -24.26 26.42
N LYS A 418 6.03 -24.98 25.68
CA LYS A 418 6.31 -25.34 24.29
C LYS A 418 6.44 -24.13 23.37
N LEU A 419 5.66 -23.07 23.62
CA LEU A 419 5.71 -21.83 22.85
C LEU A 419 6.95 -21.00 23.20
N TYR A 420 7.27 -20.82 24.48
CA TYR A 420 8.49 -20.09 24.87
C TYR A 420 9.75 -20.84 24.43
N TYR A 421 9.76 -22.17 24.54
CA TYR A 421 10.85 -23.01 24.06
C TYR A 421 11.06 -22.86 22.55
N SER A 422 9.99 -22.87 21.74
CA SER A 422 10.12 -22.71 20.29
C SER A 422 10.65 -21.32 19.89
N LEU A 423 10.33 -20.28 20.67
CA LEU A 423 10.87 -18.93 20.49
C LEU A 423 12.33 -18.81 20.93
N ILE A 424 12.73 -19.39 22.06
CA ILE A 424 14.12 -19.35 22.56
C ILE A 424 15.04 -20.12 21.60
N HIS A 425 14.61 -21.29 21.13
CA HIS A 425 15.37 -22.12 20.20
C HIS A 425 15.14 -21.74 18.72
N HIS A 426 14.57 -20.57 18.48
CA HIS A 426 14.36 -20.09 17.15
C HIS A 426 15.70 -19.82 16.46
N ARG A 427 15.79 -20.16 15.16
CA ARG A 427 17.02 -19.93 14.38
C ARG A 427 17.34 -18.44 14.26
N PRO A 428 18.61 -18.06 14.01
CA PRO A 428 18.99 -16.68 13.82
C PRO A 428 18.13 -15.97 12.76
N ILE A 429 17.57 -14.83 13.14
CA ILE A 429 16.69 -14.01 12.31
C ILE A 429 17.54 -12.94 11.62
N TYR A 430 17.36 -12.74 10.32
CA TYR A 430 18.05 -11.69 9.60
C TYR A 430 17.22 -10.41 9.53
N PHE A 431 17.75 -9.30 10.01
CA PHE A 431 17.13 -7.97 9.93
C PHE A 431 18.17 -6.89 9.67
N SER A 432 17.99 -6.13 8.59
CA SER A 432 18.83 -4.99 8.19
C SER A 432 20.34 -5.23 8.31
N GLY A 433 20.84 -6.28 7.64
CA GLY A 433 22.27 -6.60 7.63
C GLY A 433 22.81 -7.25 8.90
N LYS A 434 21.96 -7.49 9.91
CA LYS A 434 22.33 -8.12 11.18
C LYS A 434 21.61 -9.43 11.37
N TYR A 435 22.26 -10.38 12.04
CA TYR A 435 21.64 -11.61 12.53
C TYR A 435 21.31 -11.46 14.01
N LEU A 436 20.05 -11.71 14.32
CA LEU A 436 19.50 -11.73 15.66
C LEU A 436 19.40 -13.17 16.15
N ASP A 437 20.03 -13.45 17.28
CA ASP A 437 19.82 -14.66 18.05
C ASP A 437 18.97 -14.35 19.29
N ILE A 438 17.80 -14.98 19.41
CA ILE A 438 16.89 -14.80 20.54
C ILE A 438 17.53 -15.39 21.82
N SER A 439 18.20 -16.54 21.71
CA SER A 439 18.82 -17.22 22.84
C SER A 439 20.00 -16.43 23.43
N GLY A 440 20.82 -15.84 22.55
CA GLY A 440 21.93 -14.95 22.94
C GLY A 440 21.44 -13.65 23.59
N ASN A 441 20.41 -13.02 23.03
CA ASN A 441 19.84 -11.79 23.60
C ASN A 441 19.11 -12.03 24.92
N TYR A 442 18.41 -13.16 25.08
CA TYR A 442 17.81 -13.57 26.36
C TYR A 442 18.87 -13.66 27.47
N SER A 443 20.01 -14.28 27.17
CA SER A 443 21.12 -14.43 28.12
C SER A 443 21.71 -13.08 28.55
N LEU A 444 21.82 -12.13 27.61
CA LEU A 444 22.28 -10.75 27.88
C LEU A 444 21.29 -9.92 28.68
N VAL A 445 19.99 -9.97 28.36
CA VAL A 445 18.94 -9.24 29.09
C VAL A 445 18.82 -9.76 30.52
N ASN A 446 18.91 -11.06 30.74
CA ASN A 446 18.95 -11.64 32.09
C ASN A 446 20.21 -11.23 32.87
N ALA A 447 21.38 -11.18 32.22
CA ALA A 447 22.61 -10.72 32.86
C ALA A 447 22.53 -9.24 33.29
N LEU A 448 21.84 -8.40 32.50
CA LEU A 448 21.63 -6.98 32.82
C LEU A 448 20.54 -6.75 33.90
N ASN A 449 19.57 -7.65 34.01
CA ASN A 449 18.50 -7.58 35.03
C ASN A 449 18.92 -8.15 36.39
N GLN A 450 20.04 -8.86 36.47
CA GLN A 450 20.67 -9.17 37.75
C GLN A 450 21.26 -7.88 38.34
N LYS A 451 20.51 -7.21 39.22
CA LYS A 451 21.10 -6.19 40.12
C LYS A 451 22.33 -6.81 40.81
N PRO A 452 23.45 -6.09 40.95
CA PRO A 452 24.56 -6.59 41.76
C PRO A 452 24.01 -6.85 43.17
N ALA A 453 24.09 -8.11 43.58
CA ALA A 453 23.73 -8.52 44.92
C ALA A 453 24.50 -7.64 45.92
N ARG A 454 23.77 -6.98 46.83
CA ARG A 454 24.37 -6.39 48.03
C ARG A 454 24.57 -7.48 49.06
#